data_AF-A0A9E4F136-F1
#
_entry.id   AF-A0A9E4F136-F1
#
_cell.length_a   1.000
_cell.length_b   1.000
_cell.length_c   1.000
_cell.angle_alpha   90.00
_cell.angle_beta   90.00
_cell.angle_gamma   90.00
#
_symmetry.space_group_name_H-M   'P 1'
#
loop_
_entity.id
_entity.type
_entity.pdbx_description
1 polymer ?
#
loop_
_entity_poly.entity_id
_entity_poly.type
_entity_poly.pdbx_seq_one_letter_code
_entity_poly.pdbx_strand_id
1 'polypeptide(L)'
;MAEPVRGEIVAIGTEMLLGDLIDTNSAFIADQLKSIGVNMYFKTTVGDNLDRIAGVIKQAHERSQVVITTGGLGPTVDDLTREACAKVMGVELEFRQDLYDYISAYFSRRGFHMSDNNKKQAYIPQGATPIENPRGTAPCFMCEDENGVIIVSPGVPHEMRYIITQCAVPILQEKFDLGEVIRTKVLKTCGLGESRVDEMISELFRESINPSIGVLAHPGQVDVRITARAKDIEEANNLIAGLEVKVREILGSAVYATGNATLEETLARVLAQSGKTIAIVESNTGGALIQRLNAWPERVQFLKRGVVGLHAEELARMFGVNGSDDPESFSRRGFARNPAPT
;
A
#
# COMPACT_ATOMS: atom_id res chain seq x y z
N MET A 1 -24.42 21.01 -9.62
CA MET A 1 -23.63 19.88 -9.07
C MET A 1 -23.19 20.32 -7.69
N ALA A 2 -23.27 19.46 -6.67
CA ALA A 2 -22.70 19.78 -5.37
C ALA A 2 -21.21 20.10 -5.54
N GLU A 3 -20.66 21.04 -4.77
CA GLU A 3 -19.22 21.28 -4.79
C GLU A 3 -18.49 19.98 -4.43
N PRO A 4 -17.42 19.63 -5.17
CA PRO A 4 -16.67 18.43 -4.86
C PRO A 4 -16.02 18.54 -3.47
N VAL A 5 -16.05 17.46 -2.70
CA VAL A 5 -15.40 17.39 -1.39
C VAL A 5 -13.89 17.44 -1.58
N ARG A 6 -13.23 18.40 -0.94
CA ARG A 6 -11.80 18.65 -1.08
C ARG A 6 -11.04 18.10 0.11
N GLY A 7 -9.91 17.45 -0.18
CA GLY A 7 -9.05 16.85 0.82
C GLY A 7 -7.62 17.39 0.77
N GLU A 8 -6.98 17.43 1.93
CA GLU A 8 -5.56 17.73 2.09
C GLU A 8 -4.86 16.78 3.05
N ILE A 9 -3.57 16.57 2.81
CA ILE A 9 -2.71 15.77 3.66
C ILE A 9 -1.61 16.65 4.25
N VAL A 10 -1.45 16.57 5.57
CA VAL A 10 -0.36 17.20 6.31
C VAL A 10 0.52 16.11 6.92
N ALA A 11 1.68 15.87 6.34
CA ALA A 11 2.70 14.96 6.88
C ALA A 11 3.58 15.72 7.87
N ILE A 12 3.66 15.24 9.11
CA ILE A 12 4.35 15.90 10.22
C ILE A 12 5.56 15.04 10.61
N GLY A 13 6.74 15.61 10.47
CA GLY A 13 8.00 14.96 10.83
C GLY A 13 9.19 15.63 10.14
N THR A 14 10.17 16.03 10.94
CA THR A 14 11.38 16.71 10.46
C THR A 14 12.26 15.79 9.61
N GLU A 15 12.27 14.49 9.89
CA GLU A 15 13.01 13.46 9.15
C GLU A 15 12.59 13.37 7.68
N MET A 16 11.33 13.70 7.36
CA MET A 16 10.85 13.75 5.97
C MET A 16 11.40 14.98 5.22
N LEU A 17 11.59 16.11 5.91
CA LEU A 17 12.18 17.31 5.31
C LEU A 17 13.70 17.18 5.12
N LEU A 18 14.37 16.41 5.99
CA LEU A 18 15.79 16.12 5.88
C LEU A 18 16.12 15.05 4.83
N GLY A 19 15.11 14.34 4.33
CA GLY A 19 15.27 13.26 3.35
C GLY A 19 15.68 11.92 3.96
N ASP A 20 15.68 11.80 5.29
CA ASP A 20 15.98 10.57 6.01
C ASP A 20 14.85 9.54 5.83
N LEU A 21 13.63 10.01 5.60
CA LEU A 21 12.45 9.18 5.39
C LEU A 21 11.67 9.64 4.15
N ILE A 22 11.37 8.68 3.27
CA ILE A 22 10.45 8.91 2.15
C ILE A 22 9.02 8.87 2.65
N ASP A 23 8.26 9.93 2.41
CA ASP A 23 6.84 10.01 2.77
C ASP A 23 5.95 9.11 1.87
N THR A 24 5.91 7.84 2.24
CA THR A 24 5.03 6.83 1.65
C THR A 24 3.62 6.85 2.26
N ASN A 25 3.44 7.49 3.42
CA ASN A 25 2.17 7.53 4.12
C ASN A 25 1.15 8.36 3.35
N SER A 26 1.55 9.58 2.97
CA SER A 26 0.65 10.45 2.21
C SER A 26 0.31 9.89 0.83
N ALA A 27 1.21 9.12 0.20
CA ALA A 27 0.90 8.44 -1.05
C ALA A 27 -0.23 7.42 -0.86
N PHE A 28 -0.21 6.67 0.25
CA PHE A 28 -1.29 5.76 0.59
C PHE A 28 -2.58 6.49 0.95
N ILE A 29 -2.52 7.53 1.78
CA ILE A 29 -3.70 8.32 2.17
C ILE A 29 -4.38 8.91 0.93
N ALA A 30 -3.62 9.50 0.01
CA ALA A 30 -4.16 10.07 -1.23
C ALA A 30 -4.86 9.01 -2.09
N ASP A 31 -4.30 7.80 -2.18
CA ASP A 31 -4.94 6.69 -2.91
C ASP A 31 -6.28 6.28 -2.29
N GLN A 32 -6.35 6.21 -0.95
CA GLN A 32 -7.60 5.87 -0.25
C GLN A 32 -8.64 6.99 -0.34
N LEU A 33 -8.26 8.25 -0.19
CA LEU A 33 -9.19 9.38 -0.33
C LEU A 33 -9.74 9.52 -1.75
N LYS A 34 -8.87 9.35 -2.75
CA LYS A 34 -9.29 9.26 -4.17
C LYS A 34 -10.31 8.13 -4.37
N SER A 35 -10.14 7.00 -3.69
CA SER A 35 -11.06 5.85 -3.81
C SER A 35 -12.47 6.11 -3.31
N ILE A 36 -12.70 7.22 -2.60
CA ILE A 36 -14.03 7.65 -2.13
C ILE A 36 -14.42 9.02 -2.70
N GLY A 37 -13.78 9.46 -3.79
CA GLY A 37 -14.16 10.70 -4.47
C GLY A 37 -13.76 12.00 -3.76
N VAL A 38 -12.88 11.94 -2.75
CA VAL A 38 -12.28 13.14 -2.15
C VAL A 38 -11.18 13.67 -3.07
N ASN A 39 -11.31 14.93 -3.49
CA ASN A 39 -10.40 15.57 -4.42
C ASN A 39 -9.19 16.19 -3.69
N MET A 40 -8.02 15.65 -3.97
CA MET A 40 -6.75 16.09 -3.38
C MET A 40 -6.09 17.17 -4.24
N TYR A 41 -5.83 18.34 -3.65
CA TYR A 41 -5.13 19.45 -4.35
C TYR A 41 -3.76 19.76 -3.76
N PHE A 42 -3.63 19.59 -2.46
CA PHE A 42 -2.38 19.84 -1.75
C PHE A 42 -2.01 18.66 -0.85
N LYS A 43 -0.70 18.47 -0.76
CA LYS A 43 -0.04 17.64 0.23
C LYS A 43 1.13 18.46 0.73
N THR A 44 1.22 18.62 2.05
CA THR A 44 2.25 19.44 2.67
C THR A 44 3.02 18.62 3.69
N THR A 45 4.35 18.72 3.67
CA THR A 45 5.21 18.17 4.73
C THR A 45 5.71 19.31 5.61
N VAL A 46 5.64 19.14 6.92
CA VAL A 46 6.02 20.15 7.90
C VAL A 46 6.88 19.53 9.00
N GLY A 47 7.90 20.25 9.45
CA GLY A 47 8.78 19.80 10.54
C GLY A 47 8.20 20.11 11.92
N ASP A 48 8.70 19.42 12.94
CA ASP A 48 8.17 19.38 14.29
C ASP A 48 8.34 20.71 15.01
N ASN A 49 7.31 21.56 14.92
CA ASN A 49 7.21 22.81 15.63
C ASN A 49 5.73 23.20 15.68
N LEU A 50 5.24 23.49 16.88
CA LEU A 50 3.82 23.73 17.13
C LEU A 50 3.21 24.79 16.18
N ASP A 51 3.85 25.94 16.04
CA ASP A 51 3.31 27.04 15.24
C ASP A 51 3.32 26.73 13.74
N ARG A 52 4.36 26.07 13.24
CA ARG A 52 4.41 25.62 11.84
C ARG A 52 3.33 24.58 11.56
N ILE A 53 3.19 23.57 12.42
CA ILE A 53 2.17 22.52 12.26
C ILE A 53 0.77 23.15 12.31
N ALA A 54 0.47 23.96 13.32
CA ALA A 54 -0.83 24.61 13.46
C ALA A 54 -1.13 25.53 12.27
N GLY A 55 -0.14 26.29 11.79
CA GLY A 55 -0.30 27.15 10.61
C GLY A 55 -0.64 26.38 9.34
N VAL A 56 0.03 25.25 9.10
CA VAL A 56 -0.23 24.39 7.93
C VAL A 56 -1.60 23.70 8.04
N ILE A 57 -1.93 23.14 9.21
CA ILE A 57 -3.25 22.52 9.44
C ILE A 57 -4.36 23.56 9.25
N LYS A 58 -4.20 24.78 9.81
CA LYS A 58 -5.16 25.86 9.65
C LYS A 58 -5.39 26.22 8.17
N GLN A 59 -4.32 26.42 7.42
CA GLN A 59 -4.42 26.75 5.99
C GLN A 59 -5.08 25.63 5.18
N ALA A 60 -4.79 24.37 5.51
CA ALA A 60 -5.45 23.22 4.88
C ALA A 60 -6.96 23.20 5.19
N HIS A 61 -7.31 23.42 6.46
CA HIS A 61 -8.71 23.41 6.94
C HIS A 61 -9.53 24.60 6.42
N GLU A 62 -8.90 25.75 6.17
CA GLU A 62 -9.54 26.93 5.56
C GLU A 62 -9.98 26.70 4.10
N ARG A 63 -9.32 25.78 3.38
CA ARG A 63 -9.57 25.57 1.93
C ARG A 63 -10.08 24.18 1.56
N SER A 64 -10.12 23.25 2.51
CA SER A 64 -10.52 21.86 2.31
C SER A 64 -11.41 21.37 3.45
N GLN A 65 -12.47 20.63 3.11
CA GLN A 65 -13.41 20.07 4.09
C GLN A 65 -12.86 18.83 4.82
N VAL A 66 -11.81 18.20 4.27
CA VAL A 66 -11.16 17.04 4.85
C VAL A 66 -9.67 17.29 4.98
N VAL A 67 -9.16 17.29 6.20
CA VAL A 67 -7.72 17.35 6.47
C VAL A 67 -7.29 16.06 7.16
N ILE A 68 -6.36 15.33 6.57
CA ILE A 68 -5.72 14.17 7.20
C ILE A 68 -4.31 14.55 7.62
N THR A 69 -3.99 14.38 8.90
CA THR A 69 -2.61 14.50 9.38
C THR A 69 -2.01 13.13 9.65
N THR A 70 -0.70 12.99 9.46
CA THR A 70 0.05 11.76 9.80
C THR A 70 1.36 12.15 10.48
N GLY A 71 1.62 11.59 11.67
CA GLY A 71 2.82 11.87 12.47
C GLY A 71 2.56 12.75 13.69
N GLY A 72 3.56 12.86 14.57
CA GLY A 72 3.54 13.73 15.76
C GLY A 72 2.53 13.34 16.86
N LEU A 73 2.21 12.04 16.98
CA LEU A 73 1.26 11.47 17.95
C LEU A 73 1.89 10.60 19.05
N GLY A 74 3.19 10.35 19.00
CA GLY A 74 3.86 9.59 20.05
C GLY A 74 3.94 10.33 21.39
N PRO A 75 4.70 9.79 22.35
CA PRO A 75 4.87 10.37 23.68
C PRO A 75 6.03 11.37 23.78
N THR A 76 6.75 11.68 22.69
CA THR A 76 7.96 12.52 22.75
C THR A 76 7.64 14.01 22.74
N VAL A 77 8.68 14.83 22.93
CA VAL A 77 8.53 16.29 23.08
C VAL A 77 8.19 16.96 21.74
N ASP A 78 8.70 16.41 20.65
CA ASP A 78 8.45 16.77 19.26
C ASP A 78 7.10 16.28 18.72
N ASP A 79 6.41 15.35 19.42
CA ASP A 79 5.04 14.94 19.08
C ASP A 79 4.00 16.01 19.44
N LEU A 80 3.83 17.01 18.55
CA LEU A 80 3.07 18.23 18.77
C LEU A 80 1.74 18.32 18.00
N THR A 81 1.31 17.24 17.34
CA THR A 81 0.12 17.28 16.47
C THR A 81 -1.17 17.54 17.24
N ARG A 82 -1.31 17.00 18.46
CA ARG A 82 -2.48 17.23 19.33
C ARG A 82 -2.63 18.70 19.70
N GLU A 83 -1.53 19.29 20.17
CA GLU A 83 -1.45 20.69 20.55
C GLU A 83 -1.74 21.59 19.35
N ALA A 84 -1.23 21.23 18.16
CA ALA A 84 -1.50 21.97 16.94
C ALA A 84 -2.99 21.92 16.55
N CYS A 85 -3.62 20.74 16.60
CA CYS A 85 -5.06 20.61 16.34
C CYS A 85 -5.89 21.41 17.36
N ALA A 86 -5.57 21.33 18.65
CA ALA A 86 -6.25 22.11 19.69
C ALA A 86 -6.16 23.62 19.41
N LYS A 87 -4.97 24.10 19.03
CA LYS A 87 -4.74 25.49 18.65
C LYS A 87 -5.53 25.91 17.40
N VAL A 88 -5.66 25.05 16.40
CA VAL A 88 -6.45 25.32 15.18
C VAL A 88 -7.94 25.40 15.50
N MET A 89 -8.44 24.47 16.33
CA MET A 89 -9.85 24.43 16.74
C MET A 89 -10.19 25.50 17.79
N GLY A 90 -9.19 26.21 18.34
CA GLY A 90 -9.41 27.22 19.37
C GLY A 90 -9.85 26.66 20.72
N VAL A 91 -9.45 25.42 21.04
CA VAL A 91 -9.83 24.71 22.26
C VAL A 91 -8.61 24.25 23.06
N GLU A 92 -8.81 23.94 24.33
CA GLU A 92 -7.79 23.33 25.18
C GLU A 92 -7.68 21.82 24.93
N LEU A 93 -6.59 21.22 25.40
CA LEU A 93 -6.48 19.76 25.48
C LEU A 93 -7.21 19.23 26.72
N GLU A 94 -8.03 18.22 26.53
CA GLU A 94 -8.78 17.52 27.57
C GLU A 94 -8.13 16.16 27.88
N PHE A 95 -7.89 15.89 29.16
CA PHE A 95 -7.45 14.57 29.60
C PHE A 95 -8.61 13.59 29.57
N ARG A 96 -8.40 12.44 28.93
CA ARG A 96 -9.41 11.40 28.76
C ARG A 96 -9.01 10.13 29.52
N GLN A 97 -9.71 9.86 30.62
CA GLN A 97 -9.44 8.71 31.48
C GLN A 97 -9.61 7.39 30.71
N ASP A 98 -10.59 7.30 29.82
CA ASP A 98 -10.82 6.15 28.93
C ASP A 98 -9.62 5.86 28.02
N LEU A 99 -9.00 6.90 27.45
CA LEU A 99 -7.78 6.76 26.66
C LEU A 99 -6.58 6.37 27.52
N TYR A 100 -6.44 6.97 28.70
CA TYR A 100 -5.39 6.63 29.64
C TYR A 100 -5.45 5.16 30.08
N ASP A 101 -6.65 4.66 30.41
CA ASP A 101 -6.88 3.28 30.82
C ASP A 101 -6.55 2.30 29.68
N TYR A 102 -6.92 2.66 28.45
CA TYR A 102 -6.55 1.90 27.25
C TYR A 102 -5.03 1.77 27.08
N ILE A 103 -4.32 2.90 27.15
CA ILE A 103 -2.84 2.93 27.02
C ILE A 103 -2.20 2.13 28.16
N SER A 104 -2.66 2.31 29.40
CA SER A 104 -2.18 1.59 30.57
C SER A 104 -2.37 0.07 30.43
N ALA A 105 -3.54 -0.36 29.94
CA ALA A 105 -3.83 -1.78 29.67
C ALA A 105 -2.92 -2.34 28.57
N TYR A 106 -2.61 -1.56 27.54
CA TYR A 106 -1.70 -1.95 26.46
C TYR A 106 -0.28 -2.25 26.97
N PHE A 107 0.29 -1.37 27.81
CA PHE A 107 1.61 -1.58 28.42
C PHE A 107 1.59 -2.78 29.38
N SER A 108 0.55 -2.87 30.22
CA SER A 108 0.39 -3.95 31.20
C SER A 108 0.32 -5.34 30.54
N ARG A 109 -0.42 -5.47 29.43
CA ARG A 109 -0.50 -6.72 28.64
C ARG A 109 0.85 -7.19 28.09
N ARG A 110 1.81 -6.28 27.94
CA ARG A 110 3.16 -6.57 27.45
C ARG A 110 4.20 -6.70 28.57
N GLY A 111 3.78 -6.64 29.83
CA GLY A 111 4.66 -6.74 30.99
C GLY A 111 5.51 -5.48 31.22
N PHE A 112 5.12 -4.33 30.66
CA PHE A 112 5.80 -3.06 30.88
C PHE A 112 4.98 -2.15 31.79
N HIS A 113 5.68 -1.35 32.60
CA HIS A 113 5.08 -0.20 33.27
C HIS A 113 5.11 1.01 32.33
N MET A 114 3.95 1.66 32.19
CA MET A 114 3.82 2.89 31.39
C MET A 114 4.62 4.03 32.03
N SER A 115 5.43 4.74 31.23
CA SER A 115 6.15 5.92 31.70
C SER A 115 5.27 7.17 31.70
N ASP A 116 5.62 8.15 32.53
CA ASP A 116 4.81 9.37 32.71
C ASP A 116 4.59 10.17 31.42
N ASN A 117 5.55 10.13 30.49
CA ASN A 117 5.42 10.79 29.19
C ASN A 117 4.31 10.19 28.32
N ASN A 118 3.97 8.90 28.47
CA ASN A 118 2.85 8.29 27.76
C ASN A 118 1.50 8.86 28.19
N LYS A 119 1.41 9.46 29.39
CA LYS A 119 0.19 10.15 29.84
C LYS A 119 -0.24 11.25 28.87
N LYS A 120 0.72 11.91 28.20
CA LYS A 120 0.46 12.92 27.16
C LYS A 120 -0.43 12.38 26.03
N GLN A 121 -0.31 11.09 25.72
CA GLN A 121 -1.11 10.47 24.66
C GLN A 121 -2.59 10.35 25.02
N ALA A 122 -2.97 10.46 26.29
CA ALA A 122 -4.37 10.47 26.74
C ALA A 122 -5.04 11.85 26.67
N TYR A 123 -4.36 12.87 26.14
CA TYR A 123 -4.94 14.18 25.87
C TYR A 123 -5.37 14.29 24.41
N ILE A 124 -6.57 14.82 24.18
CA ILE A 124 -7.07 15.17 22.85
C ILE A 124 -7.70 16.57 22.90
N PRO A 125 -7.85 17.28 21.78
CA PRO A 125 -8.58 18.55 21.77
C PRO A 125 -9.99 18.39 22.33
N GLN A 126 -10.44 19.33 23.17
CA GLN A 126 -11.77 19.31 23.73
C GLN A 126 -12.83 19.25 22.62
N GLY A 127 -13.81 18.35 22.76
CA GLY A 127 -14.84 18.12 21.74
C GLY A 127 -14.40 17.22 20.57
N ALA A 128 -13.14 16.78 20.53
CA ALA A 128 -12.70 15.80 19.54
C ALA A 128 -13.28 14.40 19.83
N THR A 129 -13.61 13.69 18.76
CA THR A 129 -14.06 12.29 18.83
C THR A 129 -12.84 11.37 18.78
N PRO A 130 -12.57 10.55 19.81
CA PRO A 130 -11.46 9.60 19.77
C PRO A 130 -11.70 8.53 18.70
N ILE A 131 -10.62 8.13 18.02
CA ILE A 131 -10.58 7.02 17.07
C ILE A 131 -9.67 5.95 17.66
N GLU A 132 -10.22 4.75 17.86
CA GLU A 132 -9.48 3.64 18.44
C GLU A 132 -8.35 3.18 17.51
N ASN A 133 -7.14 3.03 18.06
CA ASN A 133 -5.98 2.50 17.37
C ASN A 133 -5.56 1.14 17.95
N PRO A 134 -6.16 0.01 17.52
CA PRO A 134 -5.83 -1.30 18.04
C PRO A 134 -4.43 -1.80 17.66
N ARG A 135 -3.70 -1.06 16.80
CA ARG A 135 -2.36 -1.44 16.34
C ARG A 135 -1.24 -0.69 17.07
N GLY A 136 -1.55 0.33 17.85
CA GLY A 136 -0.57 1.17 18.55
C GLY A 136 -1.03 1.61 19.92
N THR A 137 -0.23 2.48 20.54
CA THR A 137 -0.59 3.13 21.81
C THR A 137 -1.20 4.51 21.61
N ALA A 138 -0.82 5.21 20.54
CA ALA A 138 -1.26 6.57 20.31
C ALA A 138 -2.73 6.60 19.85
N PRO A 139 -3.65 7.15 20.65
CA PRO A 139 -5.02 7.31 20.21
C PRO A 139 -5.07 8.33 19.09
N CYS A 140 -5.86 7.99 18.08
CA CYS A 140 -6.20 8.89 16.99
C CYS A 140 -7.44 9.69 17.40
N PHE A 141 -7.76 10.76 16.67
CA PHE A 141 -8.97 11.53 16.95
C PHE A 141 -9.40 12.31 15.70
N MET A 142 -10.66 12.73 15.72
CA MET A 142 -11.25 13.63 14.74
C MET A 142 -11.70 14.90 15.43
N CYS A 143 -11.26 16.04 14.92
CA CYS A 143 -11.82 17.34 15.24
C CYS A 143 -12.80 17.75 14.14
N GLU A 144 -13.85 18.48 14.49
CA GLU A 144 -14.89 18.90 13.56
C GLU A 144 -15.41 20.29 13.93
N ASP A 145 -15.65 21.11 12.92
CA ASP A 145 -16.35 22.40 12.99
C ASP A 145 -17.23 22.58 11.72
N GLU A 146 -17.76 23.79 11.52
CA GLU A 146 -18.55 24.14 10.35
C GLU A 146 -17.81 24.05 9.00
N ASN A 147 -16.47 24.11 8.99
CA ASN A 147 -15.68 24.07 7.77
C ASN A 147 -15.43 22.63 7.30
N GLY A 148 -15.31 21.69 8.24
CA GLY A 148 -15.05 20.29 7.91
C GLY A 148 -14.47 19.47 9.05
N VAL A 149 -13.66 18.48 8.70
CA VAL A 149 -13.04 17.56 9.65
C VAL A 149 -11.52 17.53 9.53
N ILE A 150 -10.86 17.42 10.68
CA ILE A 150 -9.43 17.13 10.79
C ILE A 150 -9.30 15.75 11.44
N ILE A 151 -8.84 14.77 10.69
CA ILE A 151 -8.58 13.41 11.20
C ILE A 151 -7.08 13.24 11.40
N VAL A 152 -6.71 12.82 12.60
CA VAL A 152 -5.31 12.72 13.02
C VAL A 152 -4.90 11.26 13.10
N SER A 153 -3.90 10.87 12.31
CA SER A 153 -3.41 9.49 12.20
C SER A 153 -1.94 9.35 12.63
N PRO A 154 -1.47 8.15 13.02
CA PRO A 154 -0.10 7.93 13.46
C PRO A 154 0.90 8.07 12.30
N GLY A 155 2.18 8.29 12.61
CA GLY A 155 3.25 8.27 11.61
C GLY A 155 3.68 6.84 11.22
N VAL A 156 3.40 5.85 12.07
CA VAL A 156 3.81 4.46 11.85
C VAL A 156 2.97 3.84 10.71
N PRO A 157 3.57 3.37 9.60
CA PRO A 157 2.82 3.04 8.38
C PRO A 157 1.72 1.98 8.55
N HIS A 158 1.95 0.94 9.35
CA HIS A 158 0.98 -0.14 9.51
C HIS A 158 -0.21 0.23 10.42
N GLU A 159 -0.01 1.18 11.33
CA GLU A 159 -1.07 1.78 12.16
C GLU A 159 -1.88 2.77 11.32
N MET A 160 -1.21 3.70 10.63
CA MET A 160 -1.83 4.68 9.73
C MET A 160 -2.72 3.99 8.69
N ARG A 161 -2.23 2.94 8.02
CA ARG A 161 -3.03 2.20 7.02
C ARG A 161 -4.32 1.64 7.60
N TYR A 162 -4.28 1.17 8.85
CA TYR A 162 -5.47 0.69 9.55
C TYR A 162 -6.45 1.84 9.82
N ILE A 163 -5.97 2.92 10.44
CA ILE A 163 -6.79 4.09 10.77
C ILE A 163 -7.46 4.66 9.54
N ILE A 164 -6.74 4.81 8.43
CA ILE A 164 -7.31 5.36 7.20
C ILE A 164 -8.36 4.44 6.61
N THR A 165 -8.07 3.14 6.47
CA THR A 165 -8.97 2.22 5.76
C THR A 165 -10.16 1.77 6.59
N GLN A 166 -9.97 1.55 7.90
CA GLN A 166 -10.99 0.99 8.77
C GLN A 166 -11.78 2.04 9.54
N CYS A 167 -11.26 3.28 9.64
CA CYS A 167 -11.90 4.34 10.43
C CYS A 167 -12.18 5.58 9.58
N ALA A 168 -11.14 6.24 9.04
CA ALA A 168 -11.31 7.52 8.35
C ALA A 168 -12.17 7.40 7.09
N VAL A 169 -11.94 6.39 6.25
CA VAL A 169 -12.71 6.18 5.02
C VAL A 169 -14.21 6.02 5.30
N PRO A 170 -14.67 5.09 6.19
CA PRO A 170 -16.07 4.98 6.55
C PRO A 170 -16.68 6.28 7.09
N ILE A 171 -15.96 6.96 8.00
CA ILE A 171 -16.40 8.25 8.58
C ILE A 171 -16.66 9.28 7.48
N LEU A 172 -15.71 9.43 6.54
CA LEU A 172 -15.81 10.41 5.48
C LEU A 172 -16.93 10.08 4.49
N GLN A 173 -17.12 8.79 4.17
CA GLN A 173 -18.18 8.35 3.26
C GLN A 173 -19.57 8.68 3.82
N GLU A 174 -19.81 8.37 5.09
CA GLU A 174 -21.07 8.68 5.77
C GLU A 174 -21.27 10.19 5.88
N LYS A 175 -20.24 10.91 6.33
CA LYS A 175 -20.36 12.33 6.67
C LYS A 175 -20.57 13.25 5.48
N PHE A 176 -19.93 12.93 4.35
CA PHE A 176 -19.96 13.76 3.15
C PHE A 176 -20.84 13.17 2.04
N ASP A 177 -21.61 12.12 2.35
CA ASP A 177 -22.46 11.39 1.39
C ASP A 177 -21.70 11.11 0.09
N LEU A 178 -20.48 10.56 0.24
CA LEU A 178 -19.59 10.26 -0.88
C LEU A 178 -20.10 9.00 -1.58
N GLY A 179 -21.16 9.19 -2.37
CA GLY A 179 -21.95 8.15 -3.01
C GLY A 179 -21.31 7.50 -4.23
N GLU A 180 -20.02 7.73 -4.50
CA GLU A 180 -19.28 7.01 -5.54
C GLU A 180 -17.89 6.57 -5.05
N VAL A 181 -17.66 5.26 -5.02
CA VAL A 181 -16.34 4.68 -4.78
C VAL A 181 -15.61 4.45 -6.09
N ILE A 182 -14.31 4.68 -6.09
CA ILE A 182 -13.39 4.35 -7.17
C ILE A 182 -12.52 3.20 -6.71
N ARG A 183 -12.66 2.03 -7.35
CA ARG A 183 -11.85 0.84 -7.04
C ARG A 183 -10.98 0.52 -8.24
N THR A 184 -9.71 0.21 -7.98
CA THR A 184 -8.80 -0.30 -9.01
C THR A 184 -8.33 -1.70 -8.64
N LYS A 185 -8.47 -2.64 -9.58
CA LYS A 185 -7.81 -3.95 -9.52
C LYS A 185 -6.66 -3.98 -10.51
N VAL A 186 -5.54 -4.51 -10.06
CA VAL A 186 -4.33 -4.65 -10.88
C VAL A 186 -4.16 -6.11 -11.25
N LEU A 187 -4.06 -6.40 -12.54
CA LEU A 187 -3.66 -7.69 -13.08
C LEU A 187 -2.18 -7.59 -13.47
N LYS A 188 -1.36 -8.48 -12.94
CA LYS A 188 0.09 -8.47 -13.18
C LYS A 188 0.43 -9.42 -14.30
N THR A 189 1.16 -8.92 -15.29
CA THR A 189 1.55 -9.70 -16.46
C THR A 189 3.06 -9.83 -16.58
N CYS A 190 3.53 -10.94 -17.12
CA CYS A 190 4.94 -11.17 -17.42
C CYS A 190 5.10 -11.82 -18.81
N GLY A 191 6.27 -11.65 -19.43
CA GLY A 191 6.59 -12.24 -20.74
C GLY A 191 6.03 -11.47 -21.94
N LEU A 192 5.25 -10.41 -21.71
CA LEU A 192 4.76 -9.47 -22.72
C LEU A 192 5.27 -8.06 -22.43
N GLY A 193 5.72 -7.35 -23.47
CA GLY A 193 6.05 -5.93 -23.38
C GLY A 193 4.80 -5.04 -23.43
N GLU A 194 4.93 -3.80 -22.98
CA GLU A 194 3.81 -2.84 -22.87
C GLU A 194 3.04 -2.69 -24.18
N SER A 195 3.72 -2.40 -25.28
CA SER A 195 3.08 -2.21 -26.59
C SER A 195 2.29 -3.45 -27.04
N ARG A 196 2.73 -4.65 -26.66
CA ARG A 196 2.03 -5.89 -26.99
C ARG A 196 0.80 -6.09 -26.13
N VAL A 197 0.90 -5.80 -24.83
CA VAL A 197 -0.26 -5.84 -23.92
C VAL A 197 -1.32 -4.83 -24.40
N ASP A 198 -0.90 -3.60 -24.70
CA ASP A 198 -1.78 -2.52 -25.19
C ASP A 198 -2.48 -2.90 -26.50
N GLU A 199 -1.73 -3.40 -27.50
CA GLU A 199 -2.28 -3.88 -28.77
C GLU A 199 -3.37 -4.94 -28.54
N MET A 200 -3.07 -5.94 -27.69
CA MET A 200 -3.96 -7.08 -27.44
C MET A 200 -5.28 -6.67 -26.76
N ILE A 201 -5.26 -5.69 -25.85
CA ILE A 201 -6.46 -5.23 -25.13
C ILE A 201 -7.05 -3.94 -25.70
N SER A 202 -6.55 -3.46 -26.83
CA SER A 202 -6.88 -2.14 -27.40
C SER A 202 -8.37 -1.96 -27.71
N GLU A 203 -9.08 -3.02 -28.08
CA GLU A 203 -10.53 -2.99 -28.31
C GLU A 203 -11.29 -2.76 -27.00
N LEU A 204 -10.98 -3.54 -25.95
CA LEU A 204 -11.55 -3.34 -24.61
C LEU A 204 -11.22 -1.95 -24.05
N PHE A 205 -10.03 -1.44 -24.34
CA PHE A 205 -9.61 -0.11 -23.91
C PHE A 205 -10.50 0.99 -24.50
N ARG A 206 -10.95 0.85 -25.76
CA ARG A 206 -11.81 1.83 -26.43
C ARG A 206 -13.27 1.72 -26.02
N GLU A 207 -13.76 0.51 -25.78
CA GLU A 207 -15.17 0.26 -25.48
C GLU A 207 -15.53 0.47 -24.00
N SER A 208 -14.57 0.29 -23.10
CA SER A 208 -14.83 0.25 -21.67
C SER A 208 -14.62 1.62 -21.01
N ILE A 209 -15.72 2.34 -20.79
CA ILE A 209 -15.71 3.66 -20.13
C ILE A 209 -15.73 3.51 -18.60
N ASN A 210 -16.58 2.62 -18.07
CA ASN A 210 -16.65 2.28 -16.65
C ASN A 210 -17.06 0.81 -16.48
N PRO A 211 -16.14 -0.08 -16.06
CA PRO A 211 -14.77 0.23 -15.63
C PRO A 211 -13.87 0.64 -16.79
N SER A 212 -12.86 1.45 -16.51
CA SER A 212 -11.80 1.81 -17.48
C SER A 212 -10.58 0.90 -17.34
N ILE A 213 -9.79 0.79 -18.41
CA ILE A 213 -8.53 0.04 -18.44
C ILE A 213 -7.35 1.02 -18.56
N GLY A 214 -6.25 0.72 -17.86
CA GLY A 214 -4.96 1.37 -18.01
C GLY A 214 -3.83 0.36 -18.01
N VAL A 215 -2.69 0.72 -18.59
CA VAL A 215 -1.47 -0.12 -18.60
C VAL A 215 -0.33 0.66 -17.94
N LEU A 216 0.48 -0.02 -17.13
CA LEU A 216 1.66 0.56 -16.49
C LEU A 216 2.84 -0.39 -16.61
N ALA A 217 3.92 0.05 -17.26
CA ALA A 217 5.12 -0.76 -17.43
C ALA A 217 6.08 -0.68 -16.23
N HIS A 218 6.65 -1.83 -15.91
CA HIS A 218 7.72 -2.00 -14.94
C HIS A 218 8.84 -2.86 -15.57
N PRO A 219 10.07 -2.86 -15.01
CA PRO A 219 11.09 -3.79 -15.45
C PRO A 219 10.64 -5.25 -15.33
N GLY A 220 10.47 -5.94 -16.46
CA GLY A 220 10.08 -7.35 -16.54
C GLY A 220 8.60 -7.66 -16.27
N GLN A 221 7.75 -6.64 -16.11
CA GLN A 221 6.33 -6.79 -15.79
C GLN A 221 5.50 -5.65 -16.40
N VAL A 222 4.27 -5.94 -16.78
CA VAL A 222 3.29 -4.91 -17.15
C VAL A 222 2.03 -5.10 -16.32
N ASP A 223 1.57 -4.03 -15.67
CA ASP A 223 0.38 -4.02 -14.84
C ASP A 223 -0.81 -3.51 -15.67
N VAL A 224 -1.86 -4.33 -15.78
CA VAL A 224 -3.15 -3.92 -16.36
C VAL A 224 -4.08 -3.52 -15.23
N ARG A 225 -4.51 -2.26 -15.23
CA ARG A 225 -5.31 -1.65 -14.17
C ARG A 225 -6.75 -1.52 -14.64
N ILE A 226 -7.68 -2.19 -13.97
CA ILE A 226 -9.12 -2.07 -14.21
C ILE A 226 -9.70 -1.19 -13.11
N THR A 227 -10.27 -0.04 -13.47
CA THR A 227 -10.78 0.94 -12.51
C THR A 227 -12.27 1.16 -12.70
N ALA A 228 -13.08 0.82 -11.68
CA ALA A 228 -14.52 1.09 -11.67
C ALA A 228 -14.85 2.26 -10.75
N ARG A 229 -15.85 3.03 -11.15
CA ARG A 229 -16.57 4.00 -10.32
C ARG A 229 -17.99 3.47 -10.11
N ALA A 230 -18.45 3.33 -8.88
CA ALA A 230 -19.79 2.81 -8.60
C ALA A 230 -20.33 3.34 -7.27
N LYS A 231 -21.61 3.10 -6.96
CA LYS A 231 -22.21 3.68 -5.74
C LYS A 231 -21.66 3.08 -4.44
N ASP A 232 -21.16 1.86 -4.53
CA ASP A 232 -20.62 1.10 -3.41
C ASP A 232 -19.52 0.12 -3.88
N ILE A 233 -18.83 -0.48 -2.90
CA ILE A 233 -17.69 -1.38 -3.14
C ILE A 233 -18.13 -2.64 -3.88
N GLU A 234 -19.32 -3.17 -3.62
CA GLU A 234 -19.81 -4.40 -4.25
C GLU A 234 -20.07 -4.18 -5.73
N GLU A 235 -20.76 -3.09 -6.09
CA GLU A 235 -21.01 -2.73 -7.48
C GLU A 235 -19.70 -2.47 -8.23
N ALA A 236 -18.76 -1.75 -7.62
CA ALA A 236 -17.44 -1.51 -8.23
C ALA A 236 -16.69 -2.83 -8.47
N ASN A 237 -16.71 -3.76 -7.52
CA ASN A 237 -16.08 -5.07 -7.67
C ASN A 237 -16.75 -5.91 -8.76
N ASN A 238 -18.08 -5.84 -8.90
CA ASN A 238 -18.83 -6.56 -9.94
C ASN A 238 -18.50 -6.04 -11.34
N LEU A 239 -18.43 -4.71 -11.50
CA LEU A 239 -17.98 -4.07 -12.74
C LEU A 239 -16.57 -4.54 -13.10
N ILE A 240 -15.63 -4.45 -12.15
CA ILE A 240 -14.23 -4.90 -12.33
C ILE A 240 -14.18 -6.37 -12.74
N ALA A 241 -14.92 -7.24 -12.06
CA ALA A 241 -14.91 -8.68 -12.32
C ALA A 241 -15.38 -9.00 -13.74
N GLY A 242 -16.42 -8.30 -14.23
CA GLY A 242 -16.91 -8.48 -15.60
C GLY A 242 -15.86 -8.17 -16.67
N LEU A 243 -15.09 -7.09 -16.48
CA LEU A 243 -14.02 -6.73 -17.42
C LEU A 243 -12.75 -7.57 -17.23
N GLU A 244 -12.43 -7.98 -16.00
CA GLU A 244 -11.29 -8.84 -15.70
C GLU A 244 -11.37 -10.17 -16.47
N VAL A 245 -12.53 -10.79 -16.56
CA VAL A 245 -12.72 -12.04 -17.32
C VAL A 245 -12.27 -11.85 -18.77
N LYS A 246 -12.74 -10.80 -19.44
CA LYS A 246 -12.37 -10.50 -20.83
C LYS A 246 -10.87 -10.25 -20.99
N VAL A 247 -10.27 -9.48 -20.07
CA VAL A 247 -8.83 -9.21 -20.10
C VAL A 247 -8.02 -10.51 -19.92
N ARG A 248 -8.47 -11.41 -19.04
CA ARG A 248 -7.82 -12.72 -18.83
C ARG A 248 -7.98 -13.66 -20.02
N GLU A 249 -9.11 -13.62 -20.72
CA GLU A 249 -9.31 -14.40 -21.94
C GLU A 249 -8.32 -13.98 -23.04
N ILE A 250 -8.07 -12.67 -23.16
CA ILE A 250 -7.13 -12.12 -24.14
C ILE A 250 -5.67 -12.39 -23.76
N LEU A 251 -5.28 -12.09 -22.51
CA LEU A 251 -3.89 -12.15 -22.07
C LEU A 251 -3.47 -13.56 -21.61
N GLY A 252 -4.43 -14.42 -21.29
CA GLY A 252 -4.22 -15.83 -20.96
C GLY A 252 -3.17 -16.04 -19.86
N SER A 253 -2.20 -16.91 -20.16
CA SER A 253 -1.13 -17.29 -19.23
C SER A 253 -0.13 -16.17 -18.93
N ALA A 254 -0.18 -15.04 -19.63
CA ALA A 254 0.65 -13.89 -19.30
C ALA A 254 0.24 -13.28 -17.94
N VAL A 255 -1.03 -13.40 -17.54
CA VAL A 255 -1.51 -12.90 -16.24
C VAL A 255 -1.14 -13.89 -15.14
N TYR A 256 -0.15 -13.54 -14.31
CA TYR A 256 0.33 -14.44 -13.26
C TYR A 256 -0.30 -14.15 -11.89
N ALA A 257 -0.69 -12.90 -11.60
CA ALA A 257 -1.22 -12.52 -10.29
C ALA A 257 -2.14 -11.29 -10.32
N THR A 258 -2.67 -10.93 -9.15
CA THR A 258 -3.47 -9.72 -8.93
C THR A 258 -3.01 -8.93 -7.71
N GLY A 259 -3.39 -7.65 -7.66
CA GLY A 259 -3.16 -6.78 -6.52
C GLY A 259 -1.67 -6.50 -6.33
N ASN A 260 -1.13 -6.84 -5.14
CA ASN A 260 0.25 -6.57 -4.76
C ASN A 260 1.14 -7.81 -4.78
N ALA A 261 0.61 -8.96 -5.20
CA ALA A 261 1.38 -10.20 -5.21
C ALA A 261 2.60 -10.08 -6.15
N THR A 262 3.73 -10.64 -5.73
CA THR A 262 4.95 -10.65 -6.55
C THR A 262 5.02 -11.92 -7.40
N LEU A 263 5.90 -11.92 -8.40
CA LEU A 263 6.12 -13.11 -9.24
C LEU A 263 6.68 -14.26 -8.39
N GLU A 264 7.55 -13.95 -7.45
CA GLU A 264 8.21 -14.92 -6.57
C GLU A 264 7.25 -15.51 -5.55
N GLU A 265 6.39 -14.68 -4.96
CA GLU A 265 5.28 -15.15 -4.11
C GLU A 265 4.38 -16.13 -4.87
N THR A 266 4.00 -15.72 -6.08
CA THR A 266 3.11 -16.52 -6.94
C THR A 266 3.76 -17.84 -7.31
N LEU A 267 5.03 -17.81 -7.72
CA LEU A 267 5.79 -19.01 -8.05
C LEU A 267 5.97 -19.93 -6.83
N ALA A 268 6.31 -19.38 -5.67
CA ALA A 268 6.46 -20.13 -4.43
C ALA A 268 5.16 -20.85 -4.05
N ARG A 269 4.03 -20.14 -4.12
CA ARG A 269 2.70 -20.70 -3.88
C ARG A 269 2.35 -21.82 -4.85
N VAL A 270 2.56 -21.62 -6.15
CA VAL A 270 2.27 -22.63 -7.19
C VAL A 270 3.14 -23.87 -7.02
N LEU A 271 4.43 -23.71 -6.74
CA LEU A 271 5.34 -24.84 -6.52
C LEU A 271 4.95 -25.64 -5.27
N ALA A 272 4.64 -24.95 -4.16
CA ALA A 272 4.16 -25.57 -2.94
C ALA A 272 2.86 -26.35 -3.15
N GLN A 273 1.86 -25.73 -3.78
CA GLN A 273 0.56 -26.37 -4.04
C GLN A 273 0.63 -27.55 -5.01
N SER A 274 1.55 -27.49 -5.98
CA SER A 274 1.72 -28.58 -6.96
C SER A 274 2.59 -29.73 -6.46
N GLY A 275 3.20 -29.62 -5.27
CA GLY A 275 4.15 -30.59 -4.74
C GLY A 275 5.42 -30.74 -5.58
N LYS A 276 5.66 -29.84 -6.54
CA LYS A 276 6.85 -29.86 -7.40
C LYS A 276 8.04 -29.27 -6.66
N THR A 277 9.22 -29.73 -7.04
CA THR A 277 10.48 -29.26 -6.48
C THR A 277 11.39 -28.73 -7.56
N ILE A 278 12.26 -27.79 -7.19
CA ILE A 278 13.23 -27.16 -8.07
C ILE A 278 14.63 -27.18 -7.43
N ALA A 279 15.65 -27.17 -8.29
CA ALA A 279 17.03 -26.87 -7.95
C ALA A 279 17.50 -25.71 -8.83
N ILE A 280 18.25 -24.77 -8.25
CA ILE A 280 18.70 -23.57 -8.94
C ILE A 280 20.23 -23.58 -8.98
N VAL A 281 20.79 -23.29 -10.16
CA VAL A 281 22.22 -23.09 -10.38
C VAL A 281 22.39 -21.71 -11.00
N GLU A 282 23.14 -20.82 -10.34
CA GLU A 282 23.34 -19.43 -10.74
C GLU A 282 24.80 -19.12 -10.99
N SER A 283 25.08 -18.35 -12.04
CA SER A 283 26.35 -17.65 -12.22
C SER A 283 26.16 -16.14 -12.16
N ASN A 284 25.63 -15.55 -13.24
CA ASN A 284 25.55 -14.10 -13.43
C ASN A 284 24.68 -13.38 -12.39
N THR A 285 23.65 -14.04 -11.88
CA THR A 285 22.76 -13.47 -10.86
C THR A 285 23.34 -13.54 -9.44
N GLY A 286 24.46 -14.25 -9.24
CA GLY A 286 25.20 -14.25 -7.97
C GLY A 286 24.41 -14.76 -6.76
N GLY A 287 23.33 -15.54 -6.96
CA GLY A 287 22.46 -16.01 -5.88
C GLY A 287 21.20 -15.16 -5.66
N ALA A 288 21.00 -14.09 -6.44
CA ALA A 288 19.83 -13.22 -6.30
C ALA A 288 18.51 -13.98 -6.53
N LEU A 289 18.47 -14.97 -7.43
CA LEU A 289 17.26 -15.75 -7.68
C LEU A 289 16.94 -16.68 -6.50
N ILE A 290 17.95 -17.40 -6.00
CA ILE A 290 17.85 -18.22 -4.79
C ILE A 290 17.39 -17.36 -3.62
N GLN A 291 17.98 -16.18 -3.40
CA GLN A 291 17.62 -15.30 -2.29
C GLN A 291 16.15 -14.86 -2.36
N ARG A 292 15.67 -14.43 -3.54
CA ARG A 292 14.29 -13.99 -3.74
C ARG A 292 13.28 -15.10 -3.45
N LEU A 293 13.56 -16.35 -3.87
CA LEU A 293 12.70 -17.49 -3.56
C LEU A 293 12.85 -17.96 -2.10
N ASN A 294 14.04 -17.83 -1.53
CA ASN A 294 14.32 -18.22 -0.15
C ASN A 294 13.73 -17.25 0.89
N ALA A 295 13.23 -16.08 0.47
CA ALA A 295 12.50 -15.16 1.33
C ALA A 295 11.10 -15.68 1.72
N TRP A 296 10.54 -16.65 0.97
CA TRP A 296 9.19 -17.15 1.20
C TRP A 296 9.16 -18.33 2.19
N PRO A 297 8.20 -18.39 3.13
CA PRO A 297 8.07 -19.50 4.08
C PRO A 297 7.94 -20.88 3.42
N GLU A 298 7.21 -20.95 2.30
CA GLU A 298 6.89 -22.18 1.57
C GLU A 298 8.11 -22.83 0.91
N ARG A 299 9.23 -22.11 0.80
CA ARG A 299 10.45 -22.57 0.13
C ARG A 299 10.90 -23.96 0.54
N VAL A 300 10.73 -24.34 1.80
CA VAL A 300 11.21 -25.62 2.34
C VAL A 300 10.53 -26.81 1.67
N GLN A 301 9.35 -26.58 1.08
CA GLN A 301 8.58 -27.59 0.38
C GLN A 301 9.11 -27.82 -1.04
N PHE A 302 9.54 -26.76 -1.74
CA PHE A 302 9.89 -26.83 -3.17
C PHE A 302 11.36 -26.57 -3.52
N LEU A 303 12.07 -25.70 -2.81
CA LEU A 303 13.47 -25.34 -3.13
C LEU A 303 14.43 -26.35 -2.50
N LYS A 304 14.87 -27.33 -3.28
CA LYS A 304 15.69 -28.45 -2.78
C LYS A 304 17.17 -28.12 -2.71
N ARG A 305 17.67 -27.36 -3.68
CA ARG A 305 19.11 -27.05 -3.82
C ARG A 305 19.29 -25.69 -4.46
N GLY A 306 20.31 -24.97 -4.02
CA GLY A 306 20.82 -23.75 -4.64
C GLY A 306 22.35 -23.83 -4.75
N VAL A 307 22.90 -23.58 -5.93
CA VAL A 307 24.34 -23.52 -6.17
C VAL A 307 24.66 -22.20 -6.87
N VAL A 308 25.62 -21.45 -6.34
CA VAL A 308 26.11 -20.21 -6.94
C VAL A 308 27.58 -20.41 -7.28
N GLY A 309 27.93 -20.21 -8.55
CA GLY A 309 29.32 -20.27 -9.00
C GLY A 309 29.67 -19.05 -9.83
N LEU A 310 30.75 -18.38 -9.45
CA LEU A 310 31.16 -17.11 -10.09
C LEU A 310 31.69 -17.32 -11.51
N HIS A 311 32.20 -18.52 -11.80
CA HIS A 311 32.75 -18.90 -13.09
C HIS A 311 31.89 -20.01 -13.73
N ALA A 312 31.39 -19.76 -14.94
CA ALA A 312 30.52 -20.70 -15.64
C ALA A 312 31.21 -22.04 -15.93
N GLU A 313 32.53 -22.02 -16.19
CA GLU A 313 33.34 -23.20 -16.46
C GLU A 313 33.52 -24.11 -15.24
N GLU A 314 33.50 -23.54 -14.03
CA GLU A 314 33.56 -24.31 -12.79
C GLU A 314 32.22 -24.99 -12.51
N LEU A 315 31.12 -24.27 -12.69
CA LEU A 315 29.77 -24.85 -12.61
C LEU A 315 29.59 -25.97 -13.63
N ALA A 316 29.99 -25.74 -14.88
CA ALA A 316 29.93 -26.75 -15.93
C ALA A 316 30.69 -28.02 -15.53
N ARG A 317 31.92 -27.89 -15.00
CA ARG A 317 32.70 -29.01 -14.47
C ARG A 317 32.01 -29.71 -13.29
N MET A 318 31.45 -28.96 -12.34
CA MET A 318 30.72 -29.53 -11.19
C MET A 318 29.52 -30.39 -11.62
N PHE A 319 28.84 -30.01 -12.70
CA PHE A 319 27.67 -30.72 -13.22
C PHE A 319 27.97 -31.65 -14.41
N GLY A 320 29.25 -31.80 -14.80
CA GLY A 320 29.65 -32.66 -15.91
C GLY A 320 29.17 -32.17 -17.29
N VAL A 321 28.94 -30.87 -17.46
CA VAL A 321 28.57 -30.24 -18.73
C VAL A 321 29.84 -29.93 -19.52
N ASN A 322 30.00 -30.54 -20.69
CA ASN A 322 31.13 -30.28 -21.58
C ASN A 322 30.83 -29.06 -22.47
N GLY A 323 31.73 -28.07 -22.49
CA GLY A 323 31.57 -26.78 -23.19
C GLY A 323 31.56 -26.82 -24.72
N SER A 324 31.23 -27.96 -25.34
CA SER A 324 31.05 -28.10 -26.80
C SER A 324 29.61 -27.82 -27.26
N ASP A 325 28.66 -27.73 -26.34
CA ASP A 325 27.31 -27.28 -26.66
C ASP A 325 27.31 -25.75 -26.62
N ASP A 326 27.29 -25.15 -27.81
CA ASP A 326 27.14 -23.72 -28.08
C ASP A 326 26.42 -22.97 -26.94
N PRO A 327 26.96 -21.87 -26.38
CA PRO A 327 26.26 -21.06 -25.39
C PRO A 327 24.85 -20.61 -25.82
N GLU A 328 24.59 -20.47 -27.13
CA GLU A 328 23.24 -20.21 -27.66
C GLU A 328 22.30 -21.43 -27.64
N SER A 329 22.82 -22.65 -27.47
CA SER A 329 22.01 -23.87 -27.39
C SER A 329 21.17 -23.95 -26.10
N PHE A 330 21.60 -23.26 -25.04
CA PHE A 330 20.85 -23.12 -23.79
C PHE A 330 19.75 -22.05 -23.85
N SER A 331 19.90 -21.01 -24.69
CA SER A 331 18.94 -19.90 -24.78
C SER A 331 17.72 -20.20 -25.67
N ARG A 332 17.77 -21.27 -26.48
CA ARG A 332 16.69 -21.63 -27.44
C ARG A 332 15.84 -22.86 -27.09
N ARG A 333 16.08 -23.56 -25.98
CA ARG A 333 15.11 -24.57 -25.49
C ARG A 333 13.97 -23.91 -24.70
N GLY A 334 13.32 -22.93 -25.33
CA GLY A 334 12.03 -22.41 -24.89
C GLY A 334 10.94 -23.44 -25.14
N PHE A 335 10.13 -23.68 -24.11
CA PHE A 335 8.81 -24.35 -24.16
C PHE A 335 8.78 -25.70 -24.89
N ALA A 336 9.03 -26.77 -24.14
CA ALA A 336 8.67 -28.11 -24.57
C ALA A 336 7.20 -28.13 -25.01
N ARG A 337 7.03 -28.55 -26.26
CA ARG A 337 5.78 -28.85 -26.95
C ARG A 337 4.81 -29.61 -26.04
N ASN A 338 3.53 -29.27 -26.15
CA ASN A 338 2.39 -30.07 -25.70
C ASN A 338 2.69 -31.58 -25.82
N PRO A 339 2.51 -32.41 -24.78
CA PRO A 339 2.32 -33.82 -25.01
C PRO A 339 0.98 -33.97 -25.76
N ALA A 340 1.02 -34.58 -26.95
CA ALA A 340 -0.19 -34.97 -27.67
C ALA A 340 -1.06 -35.87 -26.77
N PRO A 341 -2.40 -35.80 -26.88
CA PRO A 341 -3.28 -36.63 -26.09
C PRO A 341 -3.12 -38.09 -26.50
N THR A 342 -2.89 -38.97 -25.52
CA THR A 342 -3.11 -40.41 -25.64
C THR A 342 -4.50 -40.76 -25.15
#